data_AF-A0A7C3P6J3-F1
#
_entry.id   AF-A0A7C3P6J3-F1
#
_cell.length_a   1.000
_cell.length_b   1.000
_cell.length_c   1.000
_cell.angle_alpha   90.00
_cell.angle_beta   90.00
_cell.angle_gamma   90.00
#
_symmetry.space_group_name_H-M   'P 1'
#
loop_
_entity.id
_entity.type
_entity.pdbx_description
1 polymer ?
#
loop_
_entity_poly.entity_id
_entity_poly.type
_entity_poly.pdbx_seq_one_letter_code
_entity_poly.pdbx_strand_id
1 'polypeptide(L)'
;MHPHRSLIISAVAWTLLLIILFLTDPLEAPLVILILPFVLLFIALYQLLMYLAQRLAPNLSEVKKKALFIPIALLPAVLLVLSSVQQLTTRDIILIGVLLVVTGFYVRKSHIFNQ
;
A
#
# COMPACT_ATOMS: atom_id res chain seq x y z
N MET A 1 -2.47 17.17 -11.94
CA MET A 1 -1.58 17.20 -10.75
C MET A 1 -0.17 17.48 -11.26
N HIS A 2 0.50 18.55 -10.83
CA HIS A 2 1.85 18.85 -11.31
C HIS A 2 2.83 17.76 -10.83
N PRO A 3 3.63 17.13 -11.72
CA PRO A 3 4.46 15.96 -11.39
C PRO A 3 5.52 16.26 -10.33
N HIS A 4 5.93 17.52 -10.20
CA HIS A 4 6.89 17.94 -9.17
C HIS A 4 6.29 17.92 -7.76
N ARG A 5 4.99 18.16 -7.61
CA ARG A 5 4.35 18.20 -6.28
C ARG A 5 4.21 16.81 -5.66
N SER A 6 3.88 15.78 -6.46
CA SER A 6 3.73 14.42 -5.94
C SER A 6 5.07 13.83 -5.47
N LEU A 7 6.16 14.14 -6.18
CA LEU A 7 7.51 13.72 -5.77
C LEU A 7 7.95 14.36 -4.46
N ILE A 8 7.72 15.67 -4.29
CA ILE A 8 8.06 16.36 -3.04
C ILE A 8 7.25 15.78 -1.87
N ILE A 9 5.96 15.54 -2.04
CA ILE A 9 5.11 14.94 -1.00
C ILE A 9 5.60 13.54 -0.64
N SER A 10 5.94 12.71 -1.64
CA SER A 10 6.48 11.38 -1.40
C SER A 10 7.81 11.44 -0.65
N ALA A 11 8.73 12.31 -1.06
CA ALA A 11 10.02 12.49 -0.39
C ALA A 11 9.84 12.93 1.08
N VAL A 12 8.99 13.93 1.33
CA VAL A 12 8.69 14.40 2.69
C VAL A 12 8.07 13.29 3.53
N ALA A 13 7.12 12.53 2.98
CA ALA A 13 6.48 11.42 3.68
C ALA A 13 7.48 10.31 4.04
N TRP A 14 8.39 9.96 3.12
CA TRP A 14 9.47 9.01 3.40
C TRP A 14 10.44 9.50 4.46
N THR A 15 10.84 10.78 4.41
CA THR A 15 11.73 11.37 5.41
C THR A 15 11.08 11.38 6.80
N LEU A 16 9.82 11.82 6.90
CA LEU A 16 9.09 11.80 8.18
C LEU A 16 8.89 10.39 8.72
N LEU A 17 8.60 9.42 7.85
CA LEU A 17 8.49 8.02 8.22
C LEU A 17 9.79 7.51 8.85
N LEU A 18 10.94 7.77 8.21
CA LEU A 18 12.24 7.35 8.74
C LEU A 18 12.54 8.01 10.08
N ILE A 19 12.30 9.32 10.21
CA ILE A 19 12.47 10.05 11.47
C ILE A 19 11.66 9.37 12.59
N ILE A 20 10.38 9.11 12.36
CA ILE A 20 9.51 8.46 13.36
C ILE A 20 10.02 7.06 13.70
N LEU A 21 10.42 6.26 12.71
CA LEU A 21 10.92 4.90 12.95
C LEU A 21 12.24 4.86 13.73
N PHE A 22 13.11 5.85 13.57
CA PHE A 22 14.41 5.90 14.27
C PHE A 22 14.35 6.58 15.64
N LEU A 23 13.39 7.47 15.87
CA LEU A 23 13.31 8.28 17.10
C LEU A 23 12.21 7.82 18.07
N THR A 24 11.32 6.92 17.67
CA THR A 24 10.20 6.49 18.50
C THR A 24 10.49 5.14 19.15
N ASP A 25 10.43 5.07 20.48
CA ASP A 25 10.37 3.80 21.20
C ASP A 25 8.94 3.23 21.08
N PRO A 26 8.74 2.07 20.42
CA PRO A 26 7.42 1.49 20.23
C PRO A 26 6.75 1.01 21.52
N LEU A 27 7.48 0.83 22.62
CA LEU A 27 6.94 0.33 23.89
C LEU A 27 6.34 1.43 24.76
N GLU A 28 6.84 2.66 24.63
CA GLU A 28 6.38 3.82 25.41
C GLU A 28 5.50 4.77 24.60
N ALA A 29 5.39 4.55 23.28
CA ALA A 29 4.66 5.42 22.39
C ALA A 29 3.12 5.30 22.54
N PRO A 30 2.39 6.42 22.59
CA PRO A 30 0.93 6.41 22.49
C PRO A 30 0.47 5.86 21.14
N LEU A 31 -0.70 5.21 21.14
CA LEU A 31 -1.27 4.51 19.98
C LEU A 31 -1.33 5.37 18.70
N VAL A 32 -1.56 6.67 18.82
CA VAL A 32 -1.58 7.61 17.68
C VAL A 32 -0.22 7.67 16.97
N ILE A 33 0.89 7.67 17.73
CA ILE A 33 2.25 7.70 17.19
C ILE A 33 2.60 6.36 16.53
N LEU A 34 2.08 5.24 17.06
CA LEU A 34 2.23 3.92 16.44
C LEU A 34 1.47 3.81 15.11
N ILE A 35 0.30 4.45 14.96
CA ILE A 35 -0.50 4.42 13.71
C ILE A 35 0.13 5.31 12.63
N LEU A 36 0.75 6.42 13.04
CA LEU A 36 1.33 7.43 12.16
C LEU A 36 2.29 6.88 11.07
N PRO A 37 3.26 5.99 11.37
CA PRO A 37 4.15 5.42 10.35
C PRO A 37 3.39 4.62 9.28
N PHE A 38 2.29 3.94 9.62
CA PHE A 38 1.50 3.21 8.63
C PHE A 38 0.74 4.15 7.68
N VAL A 39 0.20 5.25 8.21
CA VAL A 39 -0.46 6.29 7.41
C VAL A 39 0.56 6.96 6.48
N LEU A 40 1.74 7.30 7.00
CA LEU A 40 2.82 7.88 6.20
C LEU A 40 3.30 6.92 5.11
N LEU A 41 3.44 5.63 5.43
CA LEU A 41 3.79 4.61 4.45
C LEU A 41 2.75 4.52 3.34
N PHE A 42 1.45 4.51 3.69
CA PHE A 42 0.37 4.51 2.70
C PHE A 42 0.46 5.73 1.77
N ILE A 43 0.60 6.94 2.33
CA ILE A 43 0.70 8.17 1.54
C ILE A 43 1.93 8.14 0.63
N ALA A 44 3.08 7.71 1.16
CA ALA A 44 4.33 7.64 0.41
C ALA A 44 4.23 6.67 -0.78
N LEU A 45 3.70 5.47 -0.55
CA LEU A 45 3.48 4.46 -1.58
C LEU A 45 2.43 4.89 -2.60
N TYR A 46 1.30 5.45 -2.15
CA TYR A 46 0.25 5.92 -3.04
C TYR A 46 0.77 7.01 -4.00
N GLN A 47 1.51 7.99 -3.49
CA GLN A 47 2.07 9.06 -4.31
C GLN A 47 3.12 8.53 -5.30
N LEU A 48 3.96 7.57 -4.87
CA LEU A 48 4.95 6.93 -5.73
C LEU A 48 4.27 6.15 -6.87
N LEU A 49 3.25 5.35 -6.55
CA LEU A 49 2.50 4.56 -7.52
C LEU A 49 1.74 5.46 -8.50
N MET A 50 1.14 6.55 -8.04
CA MET A 50 0.48 7.53 -8.91
C MET A 50 1.49 8.23 -9.84
N TYR A 51 2.68 8.56 -9.35
CA TYR A 51 3.75 9.09 -10.19
C TYR A 51 4.21 8.09 -11.26
N LEU A 52 4.42 6.82 -10.87
CA LEU A 52 4.74 5.75 -11.80
C LEU A 52 3.63 5.52 -12.83
N ALA A 53 2.36 5.55 -12.41
CA ALA A 53 1.20 5.40 -13.29
C ALA A 53 1.13 6.51 -14.34
N GLN A 54 1.47 7.74 -13.98
CA GLN A 54 1.54 8.86 -14.93
C GLN A 54 2.63 8.68 -15.97
N ARG A 55 3.76 8.04 -15.62
CA ARG A 55 4.88 7.76 -16.52
C ARG A 55 4.66 6.52 -17.39
N LEU A 56 4.19 5.43 -16.80
CA LEU A 56 4.08 4.10 -17.43
C LEU A 56 2.75 3.88 -18.13
N ALA A 57 1.68 4.54 -17.68
CA ALA A 57 0.35 4.40 -18.25
C ALA A 57 -0.36 5.76 -18.39
N PRO A 58 0.21 6.70 -19.18
CA PRO A 58 -0.34 8.06 -19.33
C PRO A 58 -1.78 8.04 -19.87
N ASN A 59 -2.12 7.05 -20.70
CA ASN A 59 -3.41 6.92 -21.38
C ASN A 59 -4.55 6.40 -20.49
N LEU A 60 -4.26 5.95 -19.26
CA LEU A 60 -5.31 5.57 -18.32
C LEU A 60 -6.05 6.80 -17.77
N SER A 61 -7.36 6.71 -17.66
CA SER A 61 -8.14 7.76 -16.99
C SER A 61 -7.78 7.83 -15.50
N GLU A 62 -7.84 9.03 -14.91
CA GLU A 62 -7.50 9.24 -13.50
C GLU A 62 -8.37 8.41 -12.55
N VAL A 63 -9.63 8.16 -12.92
CA VAL A 63 -10.54 7.27 -12.17
C VAL A 63 -10.04 5.82 -12.17
N LYS A 64 -9.63 5.30 -13.34
CA LYS A 64 -9.08 3.94 -13.46
C LYS A 64 -7.74 3.80 -12.75
N LYS A 65 -6.87 4.83 -12.80
CA LYS A 65 -5.61 4.86 -12.04
C LYS A 65 -5.90 4.77 -10.53
N LYS A 66 -6.78 5.62 -10.00
CA LYS A 66 -7.12 5.58 -8.58
C LYS A 66 -7.70 4.23 -8.16
N ALA A 67 -8.65 3.68 -8.94
CA ALA A 67 -9.26 2.39 -8.65
C ALA A 67 -8.23 1.23 -8.61
N LEU A 68 -7.17 1.29 -9.42
CA LEU A 68 -6.13 0.28 -9.46
C LEU A 68 -5.06 0.47 -8.37
N PHE A 69 -4.55 1.69 -8.20
CA PHE A 69 -3.37 1.95 -7.37
C PHE A 69 -3.68 2.19 -5.89
N ILE A 70 -4.90 2.63 -5.54
CA ILE A 70 -5.32 2.74 -4.13
C ILE A 70 -5.25 1.38 -3.42
N PRO A 71 -5.88 0.29 -3.91
CA PRO A 71 -5.81 -0.99 -3.22
C PRO A 71 -4.38 -1.55 -3.17
N ILE A 72 -3.56 -1.32 -4.22
CA ILE A 72 -2.16 -1.75 -4.24
C ILE A 72 -1.32 -1.01 -3.18
N ALA A 73 -1.55 0.29 -2.97
CA ALA A 73 -0.88 1.07 -1.94
C ALA A 73 -1.38 0.72 -0.52
N LEU A 74 -2.68 0.43 -0.40
CA LEU A 74 -3.34 0.14 0.88
C LEU A 74 -2.95 -1.24 1.42
N LEU A 75 -2.83 -2.23 0.53
CA LEU A 75 -2.51 -3.61 0.89
C LEU A 75 -1.27 -3.76 1.80
N PRO A 76 -0.07 -3.25 1.44
CA PRO A 76 1.11 -3.37 2.29
C PRO A 76 0.95 -2.62 3.61
N ALA A 77 0.30 -1.44 3.63
CA ALA A 77 0.07 -0.70 4.87
C ALA A 77 -0.85 -1.47 5.83
N VAL A 78 -1.94 -2.04 5.31
CA VAL A 78 -2.88 -2.85 6.09
C VAL A 78 -2.25 -4.14 6.59
N LEU A 79 -1.48 -4.84 5.74
CA LEU A 79 -0.75 -6.05 6.14
C LEU A 79 0.25 -5.76 7.26
N LEU A 80 0.95 -4.63 7.17
CA LEU A 80 1.89 -4.18 8.21
C LEU A 80 1.20 -3.83 9.53
N VAL A 81 0.07 -3.12 9.49
CA VAL A 81 -0.74 -2.83 10.70
C VAL A 81 -1.21 -4.12 11.36
N LEU A 82 -1.76 -5.05 10.58
CA LEU A 82 -2.28 -6.30 11.12
C LEU A 82 -1.16 -7.20 11.67
N SER A 83 0.03 -7.16 11.06
CA SER A 83 1.23 -7.81 11.60
C SER A 83 1.71 -7.17 12.91
N SER A 84 1.56 -5.85 13.08
CA SER A 84 2.05 -5.15 14.28
C SER A 84 1.21 -5.44 15.52
N VAL A 85 -0.06 -5.81 15.36
CA VAL A 85 -0.97 -6.16 16.46
C VAL A 85 -0.83 -7.63 16.88
N GLN A 86 0.12 -8.39 16.28
CA GLN A 86 0.21 -9.85 16.39
C GLN A 86 -1.09 -10.60 16.01
N GLN A 87 -2.08 -9.89 15.44
CA GLN A 87 -3.35 -10.43 14.99
C GLN A 87 -3.24 -11.13 13.63
N LEU A 88 -2.24 -10.77 12.82
CA LEU A 88 -1.80 -11.57 11.67
C LEU A 88 -0.39 -12.08 11.92
N THR A 89 -0.25 -13.39 12.03
CA THR A 89 1.06 -14.02 11.93
C THR A 89 1.55 -13.95 10.48
N THR A 90 2.87 -13.98 10.26
CA THR A 90 3.45 -14.06 8.89
C THR A 90 2.86 -15.24 8.09
N ARG A 91 2.45 -16.31 8.78
CA ARG A 91 1.72 -17.44 8.21
C ARG A 91 0.38 -17.03 7.60
N ASP A 92 -0.38 -16.17 8.27
CA ASP A 92 -1.71 -15.74 7.82
C ASP A 92 -1.60 -14.88 6.55
N ILE A 93 -0.57 -14.03 6.48
CA ILE A 93 -0.28 -13.21 5.28
C ILE A 93 0.07 -14.10 4.08
N ILE A 94 0.94 -15.11 4.29
CA ILE A 94 1.31 -16.06 3.24
C ILE A 94 0.09 -16.86 2.79
N LEU A 95 -0.74 -17.33 3.73
CA LEU A 95 -1.97 -18.08 3.44
C LEU A 95 -2.96 -17.27 2.62
N ILE A 96 -3.22 -16.02 2.98
CA ILE A 96 -4.12 -15.12 2.23
C ILE A 96 -3.55 -14.85 0.84
N GLY A 97 -2.24 -14.60 0.72
CA GLY A 97 -1.57 -14.39 -0.57
C GLY A 97 -1.70 -15.61 -1.49
N VAL A 98 -1.42 -16.81 -0.97
CA VAL A 98 -1.58 -18.07 -1.71
C VAL A 98 -3.04 -18.27 -2.11
N LEU A 99 -3.99 -18.03 -1.21
CA LEU A 99 -5.41 -18.15 -1.50
C LEU A 99 -5.83 -17.22 -2.64
N LEU A 100 -5.42 -15.94 -2.62
CA LEU A 100 -5.72 -14.99 -3.69
C LEU A 100 -5.10 -15.40 -5.03
N VAL A 101 -3.87 -15.91 -5.03
CA VAL A 101 -3.21 -16.42 -6.25
C VAL A 101 -3.95 -17.64 -6.79
N VAL A 102 -4.31 -18.59 -5.93
CA VAL A 102 -5.04 -19.80 -6.31
C VAL A 102 -6.43 -19.46 -6.81
N THR A 103 -7.18 -18.63 -6.09
CA THR A 103 -8.50 -18.16 -6.52
C THR A 103 -8.42 -17.38 -7.82
N GLY A 104 -7.45 -16.46 -7.97
CA GLY A 104 -7.24 -15.73 -9.22
C GLY A 104 -6.88 -16.65 -10.39
N PHE A 105 -6.04 -17.66 -10.16
CA PHE A 105 -5.74 -18.70 -11.13
C PHE A 105 -6.99 -19.50 -11.52
N TYR A 106 -7.79 -19.92 -10.54
CA TYR A 106 -9.01 -20.68 -10.78
C TYR A 106 -10.08 -19.86 -11.47
N VAL A 107 -10.30 -18.59 -11.09
CA VAL A 107 -11.23 -17.67 -11.75
C VAL A 107 -10.82 -17.42 -13.20
N ARG A 108 -9.52 -17.24 -13.45
CA ARG A 108 -8.98 -17.07 -14.81
C ARG A 108 -9.10 -18.35 -15.64
N LYS A 109 -8.91 -19.51 -15.02
CA LYS A 109 -9.06 -20.82 -15.67
C LYS A 109 -10.54 -21.17 -15.88
N SER A 110 -11.42 -20.78 -14.97
CA SER A 110 -12.87 -20.99 -15.02
C SER A 110 -13.54 -19.94 -15.90
N HIS A 111 -13.01 -19.76 -17.11
CA HIS A 111 -13.55 -18.93 -18.18
C HIS A 111 -14.98 -19.39 -18.58
N ILE A 112 -15.93 -19.17 -17.67
CA ILE A 112 -17.36 -19.52 -17.70
C ILE A 112 -18.21 -18.26 -17.99
N PHE A 113 -17.62 -17.08 -18.16
CA PHE A 113 -18.33 -15.84 -18.53
C PHE A 113 -17.71 -15.14 -19.74
N ASN A 114 -17.39 -15.91 -20.77
CA ASN A 114 -17.16 -15.35 -22.11
C ASN A 114 -17.97 -16.16 -23.14
N GLN A 115 -19.27 -16.29 -22.87
CA GLN A 115 -20.37 -16.43 -23.85
C GLN A 115 -21.62 -15.77 -23.25
#